data_AF-A0A0S2S3B9-F1
#
_entry.id   AF-A0A0S2S3B9-F1
#
_cell.length_a   1.000
_cell.length_b   1.000
_cell.length_c   1.000
_cell.angle_alpha   90.00
_cell.angle_beta   90.00
_cell.angle_gamma   90.00
#
_symmetry.space_group_name_H-M   'P 1'
#
loop_
_entity.id
_entity.type
_entity.pdbx_description
1 polymer ?
#
loop_
_entity_poly.entity_id
_entity_poly.type
_entity_poly.pdbx_seq_one_letter_code
_entity_poly.pdbx_strand_id
1 'polypeptide(L)'
;MKFNNLFRKAATVTVATTLLLGGGFQAFAKEKDSGDLEDDSRFTQITRHDMLNIFKQQGKEKFEVPSFDASSIKNIPSAKGRDGSGKLIDFDVWDTWPLQNADGTIANYKGYNIVFGLAGDPKRAEDTFIYLFYQKAGNTSLEGWKNAGRVFKDNDKILANDAILKNQAEEWSGSATLTSDGEVRLFYTSRQPYEPENKLYGKQTLATAQVNLSQPDDETLKVNGIEDLKSIYDAGDGKIYQNVLQSVGVNLDNHTFRDPHYIEDQGKKYIIFEANTGTETGYQGEDSLHKSAYYGGNNEFFTKELQNLLQSPKKNGAEVANGALGIVELNNDYTLKKVMDPLIASNLVTDEIERANVFKMNGLWYMFTSTRGSKVTVDAVGDDDIYMLGYVSTSLTGPYKPLNGTGLVLHQNLDRDDITWTYAHFAIPQGKGNNVVVTSYMTNRGLFPDHKSTFAPSFLLNIKGTKTSVVKNRILEQGQITIDPTDDKEVPPYDYGKK
;
A
#
# COMPACT_ATOMS: atom_id res chain seq x y z
N MET A 1 54.61 58.48 20.94
CA MET A 1 54.02 58.45 22.30
C MET A 1 52.51 58.35 22.14
N LYS A 2 51.90 57.34 22.78
CA LYS A 2 50.46 57.07 22.96
C LYS A 2 49.65 56.43 21.82
N PHE A 3 48.79 55.53 22.29
CA PHE A 3 48.10 54.40 21.68
C PHE A 3 46.60 54.69 21.43
N ASN A 4 46.00 53.81 20.61
CA ASN A 4 44.62 53.29 20.64
C ASN A 4 43.44 54.06 19.98
N ASN A 5 42.94 53.42 18.90
CA ASN A 5 41.67 52.65 18.84
C ASN A 5 40.53 53.10 17.90
N LEU A 6 40.10 52.09 17.10
CA LEU A 6 38.76 51.75 16.58
C LEU A 6 38.02 52.71 15.63
N PHE A 7 37.63 52.25 14.43
CA PHE A 7 36.43 51.44 14.16
C PHE A 7 36.37 51.01 12.67
N ARG A 8 36.05 49.73 12.43
CA ARG A 8 35.74 49.13 11.12
C ARG A 8 34.23 49.21 10.86
N LYS A 9 33.85 49.40 9.59
CA LYS A 9 32.48 49.30 9.07
C LYS A 9 31.92 47.88 9.23
N ALA A 10 30.72 47.77 9.79
CA ALA A 10 29.91 46.56 9.82
C ALA A 10 28.85 46.61 8.72
N ALA A 11 28.76 45.56 7.91
CA ALA A 11 27.61 45.24 7.08
C ALA A 11 26.95 44.00 7.67
N THR A 12 25.66 44.13 7.97
CA THR A 12 24.82 43.13 8.61
C THR A 12 24.45 42.04 7.60
N VAL A 13 24.86 40.79 7.87
CA VAL A 13 24.30 39.59 7.25
C VAL A 13 23.60 38.80 8.34
N THR A 14 22.29 38.63 8.17
CA THR A 14 21.43 37.85 9.07
C THR A 14 21.85 36.39 9.03
N VAL A 15 22.22 35.85 10.19
CA VAL A 15 22.60 34.45 10.40
C VAL A 15 21.35 33.58 10.37
N ALA A 16 21.23 32.74 9.35
CA ALA A 16 20.36 31.57 9.39
C ALA A 16 20.97 30.57 10.37
N THR A 17 20.23 30.21 11.41
CA THR A 17 20.65 29.29 12.45
C THR A 17 20.71 27.87 11.90
N THR A 18 21.91 27.39 11.60
CA THR A 18 22.19 26.00 11.30
C THR A 18 21.94 25.15 12.54
N LEU A 19 20.88 24.34 12.54
CA LEU A 19 20.70 23.23 13.47
C LEU A 19 21.77 22.17 13.15
N LEU A 20 22.86 22.23 13.91
CA LEU A 20 23.83 21.14 14.08
C LEU A 20 23.12 19.94 14.72
N LEU A 21 22.56 19.05 13.89
CA LEU A 21 22.38 17.66 14.29
C LEU A 21 23.72 16.97 14.11
N GLY A 22 24.44 16.83 15.22
CA GLY A 22 25.67 16.05 15.32
C GLY A 22 25.40 14.58 14.99
N GLY A 23 26.20 14.05 14.09
CA GLY A 23 26.14 12.68 13.59
C GLY A 23 26.75 12.63 12.20
N GLY A 24 28.06 12.91 12.10
CA GLY A 24 28.77 12.89 10.83
C GLY A 24 28.65 11.52 10.17
N PHE A 25 28.09 11.48 8.97
CA PHE A 25 28.28 10.38 8.05
C PHE A 25 29.73 10.43 7.55
N GLN A 26 30.64 9.76 8.25
CA GLN A 26 31.88 9.31 7.62
C GLN A 26 31.51 8.20 6.64
N ALA A 27 31.57 8.50 5.35
CA ALA A 27 31.60 7.50 4.30
C ALA A 27 32.90 6.70 4.44
N PHE A 28 32.86 5.63 5.23
CA PHE A 28 33.84 4.55 5.09
C PHE A 28 33.36 3.66 3.95
N ALA A 29 33.93 3.84 2.76
CA ALA A 29 33.98 2.76 1.79
C ALA A 29 34.79 1.64 2.43
N LYS A 30 34.09 0.63 2.97
CA LYS A 30 34.70 -0.61 3.42
C LYS A 30 35.11 -1.38 2.17
N GLU A 31 36.37 -1.79 2.05
CA GLU A 31 36.77 -2.76 1.04
C GLU A 31 35.87 -4.00 1.19
N LYS A 32 35.24 -4.45 0.09
CA LYS A 32 34.50 -5.71 0.07
C LYS A 32 35.53 -6.83 0.25
N ASP A 33 35.50 -7.49 1.40
CA ASP A 33 36.23 -8.74 1.58
C ASP A 33 35.59 -9.80 0.68
N SER A 34 36.37 -10.76 0.18
CA SER A 34 35.88 -11.88 -0.63
C SER A 34 34.92 -12.84 0.11
N GLY A 35 34.51 -12.49 1.34
CA GLY A 35 33.51 -13.17 2.16
C GLY A 35 32.25 -12.35 2.45
N ASP A 36 32.11 -11.15 1.86
CA ASP A 36 30.88 -10.36 1.96
C ASP A 36 29.82 -10.92 0.99
N LEU A 37 28.60 -11.14 1.48
CA LEU A 37 27.48 -11.62 0.67
C LEU A 37 27.21 -10.66 -0.51
N GLU A 38 26.72 -11.22 -1.62
CA GLU A 38 26.26 -10.39 -2.73
C GLU A 38 25.05 -9.57 -2.26
N ASP A 39 25.16 -8.25 -2.44
CA ASP A 39 24.09 -7.28 -2.20
C ASP A 39 23.49 -6.88 -3.56
N ASP A 40 22.18 -7.02 -3.73
CA ASP A 40 21.49 -6.45 -4.90
C ASP A 40 21.27 -4.95 -4.64
N SER A 41 22.30 -4.17 -4.90
CA SER A 41 22.27 -2.72 -4.68
C SER A 41 21.29 -1.96 -5.59
N ARG A 42 20.59 -2.64 -6.53
CA ARG A 42 19.67 -1.98 -7.47
C ARG A 42 18.39 -1.51 -6.77
N PHE A 43 17.86 -2.32 -5.85
CA PHE A 43 16.68 -1.99 -5.05
C PHE A 43 16.59 -2.86 -3.80
N THR A 44 15.72 -2.48 -2.87
CA THR A 44 15.64 -3.11 -1.55
C THR A 44 15.02 -4.52 -1.63
N GLN A 45 15.52 -5.46 -0.84
CA GLN A 45 14.96 -6.80 -0.72
C GLN A 45 14.25 -6.96 0.63
N ILE A 46 13.06 -7.56 0.63
CA ILE A 46 12.46 -8.16 1.82
C ILE A 46 13.21 -9.46 2.05
N THR A 47 14.16 -9.45 2.98
CA THR A 47 15.06 -10.59 3.14
C THR A 47 14.44 -11.70 3.99
N ARG A 48 14.80 -12.97 3.71
CA ARG A 48 14.43 -14.10 4.56
C ARG A 48 14.91 -13.91 6.01
N HIS A 49 16.08 -13.30 6.22
CA HIS A 49 16.58 -12.96 7.55
C HIS A 49 15.63 -12.04 8.30
N ASP A 50 15.16 -10.97 7.67
CA ASP A 50 14.29 -10.00 8.34
C ASP A 50 12.93 -10.63 8.67
N MET A 51 12.36 -11.40 7.74
CA MET A 51 11.12 -12.15 7.94
C MET A 51 11.25 -13.21 9.04
N LEU A 52 12.36 -13.96 9.06
CA LEU A 52 12.67 -14.88 10.16
C LEU A 52 12.88 -14.15 11.48
N ASN A 53 13.08 -12.84 11.53
CA ASN A 53 13.20 -12.08 12.77
C ASN A 53 11.90 -11.40 13.18
N ILE A 54 10.84 -11.44 12.37
CA ILE A 54 9.52 -10.89 12.71
C ILE A 54 8.92 -11.58 13.94
N PHE A 55 9.14 -12.88 14.13
CA PHE A 55 8.63 -13.59 15.31
C PHE A 55 9.14 -13.03 16.64
N LYS A 56 10.32 -12.38 16.64
CA LYS A 56 10.88 -11.72 17.83
C LYS A 56 10.14 -10.43 18.18
N GLN A 57 9.29 -9.94 17.28
CA GLN A 57 8.56 -8.69 17.38
C GLN A 57 7.06 -8.91 17.49
N GLN A 58 6.49 -9.90 16.80
CA GLN A 58 5.07 -10.27 16.91
C GLN A 58 4.68 -10.61 18.35
N GLY A 59 3.43 -10.35 18.70
CA GLY A 59 2.87 -10.42 20.05
C GLY A 59 3.18 -9.21 20.93
N LYS A 60 3.98 -8.24 20.46
CA LYS A 60 4.23 -6.98 21.19
C LYS A 60 3.17 -5.97 20.80
N GLU A 61 2.40 -5.49 21.78
CA GLU A 61 1.27 -4.53 21.62
C GLU A 61 1.52 -3.40 20.60
N LYS A 62 2.73 -2.84 20.56
CA LYS A 62 3.09 -1.77 19.61
C LYS A 62 3.06 -2.17 18.13
N PHE A 63 3.01 -3.45 17.80
CA PHE A 63 2.97 -3.99 16.44
C PHE A 63 1.71 -4.80 16.16
N GLU A 64 0.78 -4.89 17.11
CA GLU A 64 -0.46 -5.66 16.94
C GLU A 64 -1.59 -4.75 16.50
N VAL A 65 -2.38 -5.19 15.53
CA VAL A 65 -3.69 -4.58 15.26
C VAL A 65 -4.50 -4.65 16.55
N PRO A 66 -5.10 -3.53 17.00
CA PRO A 66 -5.82 -3.51 18.27
C PRO A 66 -7.06 -4.41 18.21
N SER A 67 -7.42 -5.02 19.34
CA SER A 67 -8.67 -5.77 19.44
C SER A 67 -9.87 -4.83 19.32
N PHE A 68 -10.87 -5.24 18.53
CA PHE A 68 -12.10 -4.48 18.31
C PHE A 68 -13.28 -5.10 19.06
N ASP A 69 -14.23 -4.26 19.48
CA ASP A 69 -15.48 -4.74 20.08
C ASP A 69 -16.46 -5.16 18.99
N ALA A 70 -16.62 -6.48 18.79
CA ALA A 70 -17.51 -7.07 17.79
C ALA A 70 -18.96 -6.54 17.90
N SER A 71 -19.43 -6.21 19.10
CA SER A 71 -20.81 -5.72 19.31
C SER A 71 -21.04 -4.31 18.79
N SER A 72 -19.96 -3.55 18.57
CA SER A 72 -20.01 -2.19 18.01
C SER A 72 -19.99 -2.17 16.48
N ILE A 73 -19.67 -3.30 15.84
CA ILE A 73 -19.43 -3.37 14.39
C ILE A 73 -20.74 -3.41 13.62
N LYS A 74 -20.85 -2.53 12.64
CA LYS A 74 -22.02 -2.40 11.76
C LYS A 74 -21.63 -2.48 10.29
N ASN A 75 -22.57 -2.96 9.47
CA ASN A 75 -22.49 -2.83 8.02
C ASN A 75 -22.61 -1.34 7.63
N ILE A 76 -21.98 -0.93 6.54
CA ILE A 76 -22.12 0.45 6.01
C ILE A 76 -23.58 0.62 5.55
N PRO A 77 -24.38 1.53 6.15
CA PRO A 77 -25.81 1.64 5.85
C PRO A 77 -26.11 1.97 4.38
N SER A 78 -25.21 2.69 3.72
CA SER A 78 -25.33 3.07 2.31
C SER A 78 -24.80 2.02 1.32
N ALA A 79 -24.14 0.95 1.79
CA ALA A 79 -23.56 -0.09 0.93
C ALA A 79 -24.64 -1.08 0.48
N LYS A 80 -25.58 -0.59 -0.33
CA LYS A 80 -26.69 -1.37 -0.88
C LYS A 80 -26.61 -1.42 -2.39
N GLY A 81 -27.01 -2.55 -2.96
CA GLY A 81 -27.18 -2.70 -4.39
C GLY A 81 -28.17 -3.80 -4.73
N ARG A 82 -28.16 -4.24 -5.98
CA ARG A 82 -29.10 -5.28 -6.46
C ARG A 82 -28.33 -6.51 -6.89
N ASP A 83 -28.81 -7.68 -6.48
CA ASP A 83 -28.28 -8.96 -6.95
C ASP A 83 -28.70 -9.25 -8.41
N GLY A 84 -28.25 -10.38 -8.95
CA GLY A 84 -28.59 -10.80 -10.33
C GLY A 84 -30.09 -11.00 -10.61
N SER A 85 -30.93 -11.11 -9.57
CA SER A 85 -32.40 -11.17 -9.68
C SER A 85 -33.07 -9.79 -9.60
N GLY A 86 -32.29 -8.74 -9.33
CA GLY A 86 -32.76 -7.40 -9.09
C GLY A 86 -33.21 -7.14 -7.65
N LYS A 87 -33.02 -8.07 -6.71
CA LYS A 87 -33.38 -7.89 -5.30
C LYS A 87 -32.40 -6.94 -4.62
N LEU A 88 -32.89 -6.01 -3.80
CA LEU A 88 -32.05 -5.14 -2.98
C LEU A 88 -31.34 -5.98 -1.90
N ILE A 89 -30.02 -5.86 -1.82
CA ILE A 89 -29.15 -6.53 -0.86
C ILE A 89 -28.12 -5.55 -0.29
N ASP A 90 -27.58 -5.89 0.87
CA ASP A 90 -26.39 -5.24 1.42
C ASP A 90 -25.15 -5.86 0.75
N PHE A 91 -24.24 -5.02 0.29
CA PHE A 91 -22.99 -5.44 -0.34
C PHE A 91 -21.89 -5.63 0.69
N ASP A 92 -20.96 -6.50 0.35
CA ASP A 92 -19.63 -6.48 0.96
C ASP A 92 -18.87 -5.27 0.41
N VAL A 93 -18.13 -4.57 1.28
CA VAL A 93 -17.19 -3.51 0.92
C VAL A 93 -15.84 -3.82 1.56
N TRP A 94 -14.79 -3.91 0.75
CA TRP A 94 -13.47 -4.32 1.25
C TRP A 94 -12.40 -3.25 1.00
N ASP A 95 -11.44 -3.52 0.12
CA ASP A 95 -10.31 -2.63 -0.15
C ASP A 95 -10.80 -1.23 -0.48
N THR A 96 -10.35 -0.27 0.31
CA THR A 96 -10.78 1.12 0.24
C THR A 96 -9.59 2.05 0.25
N TRP A 97 -9.73 3.17 -0.46
CA TRP A 97 -8.74 4.23 -0.53
C TRP A 97 -9.42 5.60 -0.60
N PRO A 98 -8.92 6.59 0.15
CA PRO A 98 -9.47 7.94 0.10
C PRO A 98 -9.08 8.67 -1.19
N LEU A 99 -9.83 9.73 -1.50
CA LEU A 99 -9.33 10.80 -2.36
C LEU A 99 -8.26 11.58 -1.60
N GLN A 100 -7.04 11.63 -2.14
CA GLN A 100 -5.89 12.24 -1.50
C GLN A 100 -5.40 13.47 -2.27
N ASN A 101 -4.69 14.37 -1.60
CA ASN A 101 -3.85 15.36 -2.24
C ASN A 101 -2.57 14.67 -2.74
N ALA A 102 -1.77 15.36 -3.56
CA ALA A 102 -0.54 14.82 -4.14
C ALA A 102 0.53 14.40 -3.09
N ASP A 103 0.40 14.82 -1.84
CA ASP A 103 1.28 14.43 -0.72
C ASP A 103 0.76 13.24 0.11
N GLY A 104 -0.40 12.69 -0.25
CA GLY A 104 -1.08 11.59 0.44
C GLY A 104 -2.06 12.02 1.52
N THR A 105 -2.14 13.30 1.91
CA THR A 105 -3.15 13.73 2.89
C THR A 105 -4.56 13.66 2.30
N ILE A 106 -5.60 13.56 3.14
CA ILE A 106 -6.99 13.53 2.68
C ILE A 106 -7.35 14.82 1.96
N ALA A 107 -7.89 14.71 0.74
CA ALA A 107 -8.39 15.85 -0.01
C ALA A 107 -9.79 16.26 0.45
N ASN A 108 -10.03 17.57 0.46
CA ASN A 108 -11.37 18.12 0.66
C ASN A 108 -11.99 18.46 -0.70
N TYR A 109 -12.96 17.66 -1.14
CA TYR A 109 -13.70 17.93 -2.36
C TYR A 109 -15.00 18.67 -2.03
N LYS A 110 -14.99 20.01 -2.16
CA LYS A 110 -16.19 20.87 -1.96
C LYS A 110 -16.88 20.62 -0.60
N GLY A 111 -16.11 20.46 0.47
CA GLY A 111 -16.63 20.20 1.82
C GLY A 111 -16.91 18.72 2.13
N TYR A 112 -16.51 17.80 1.26
CA TYR A 112 -16.64 16.36 1.46
C TYR A 112 -15.30 15.66 1.52
N ASN A 113 -15.24 14.60 2.33
CA ASN A 113 -14.25 13.56 2.17
C ASN A 113 -14.83 12.46 1.29
N ILE A 114 -14.00 11.90 0.41
CA ILE A 114 -14.39 10.85 -0.54
C ILE A 114 -13.51 9.61 -0.28
N VAL A 115 -14.14 8.44 -0.33
CA VAL A 115 -13.49 7.13 -0.28
C VAL A 115 -14.00 6.30 -1.45
N PHE A 116 -13.09 5.70 -2.19
CA PHE A 116 -13.40 4.66 -3.15
C PHE A 116 -13.29 3.31 -2.46
N GLY A 117 -14.13 2.35 -2.83
CA GLY A 117 -14.08 1.01 -2.28
C GLY A 117 -14.53 -0.03 -3.28
N LEU A 118 -13.88 -1.19 -3.22
CA LEU A 118 -14.39 -2.38 -3.90
C LEU A 118 -15.64 -2.87 -3.19
N ALA A 119 -16.71 -3.09 -3.95
CA ALA A 119 -17.95 -3.62 -3.41
C ALA A 119 -18.70 -4.50 -4.41
N GLY A 120 -19.50 -5.43 -3.88
CA GLY A 120 -20.38 -6.28 -4.68
C GLY A 120 -21.19 -7.28 -3.87
N ASP A 121 -21.93 -8.12 -4.59
CA ASP A 121 -22.75 -9.19 -4.04
C ASP A 121 -21.90 -10.21 -3.28
N PRO A 122 -22.12 -10.40 -1.96
CA PRO A 122 -21.38 -11.36 -1.14
C PRO A 122 -21.40 -12.80 -1.67
N LYS A 123 -22.37 -13.16 -2.53
CA LYS A 123 -22.50 -14.50 -3.13
C LYS A 123 -21.70 -14.69 -4.41
N ARG A 124 -21.13 -13.62 -4.97
CA ARG A 124 -20.44 -13.61 -6.25
C ARG A 124 -19.04 -13.05 -6.06
N ALA A 125 -18.06 -13.93 -5.92
CA ALA A 125 -16.68 -13.53 -5.64
C ALA A 125 -16.09 -12.62 -6.74
N GLU A 126 -16.58 -12.76 -7.96
CA GLU A 126 -16.22 -11.98 -9.15
C GLU A 126 -16.98 -10.64 -9.30
N ASP A 127 -17.99 -10.37 -8.47
CA ASP A 127 -18.69 -9.08 -8.48
C ASP A 127 -17.82 -8.04 -7.75
N THR A 128 -16.78 -7.57 -8.44
CA THR A 128 -15.77 -6.65 -7.91
C THR A 128 -15.74 -5.38 -8.74
N PHE A 129 -16.43 -4.34 -8.25
CA PHE A 129 -16.49 -3.04 -8.91
C PHE A 129 -16.24 -1.89 -7.94
N ILE A 130 -15.79 -0.75 -8.46
CA ILE A 130 -15.43 0.41 -7.66
C ILE A 130 -16.66 1.28 -7.41
N TYR A 131 -16.97 1.48 -6.14
CA TYR A 131 -18.00 2.38 -5.65
C TYR A 131 -17.38 3.62 -5.01
N LEU A 132 -18.09 4.74 -5.09
CA LEU A 132 -17.70 5.99 -4.44
C LEU A 132 -18.57 6.23 -3.21
N PHE A 133 -17.94 6.23 -2.05
CA PHE A 133 -18.51 6.65 -0.78
C PHE A 133 -18.06 8.07 -0.43
N TYR A 134 -18.93 8.84 0.21
CA TYR A 134 -18.61 10.20 0.61
C TYR A 134 -19.31 10.58 1.90
N GLN A 135 -18.67 11.49 2.64
CA GLN A 135 -19.24 12.08 3.84
C GLN A 135 -18.82 13.54 3.95
N LYS A 136 -19.57 14.36 4.70
CA LYS A 136 -19.15 15.73 4.99
C LYS A 136 -17.82 15.73 5.75
N ALA A 137 -16.91 16.62 5.36
CA ALA A 137 -15.65 16.79 6.07
C ALA A 137 -15.91 17.13 7.55
N GLY A 138 -15.19 16.48 8.46
CA GLY A 138 -15.40 16.60 9.91
C GLY A 138 -16.45 15.64 10.49
N ASN A 139 -17.26 14.97 9.67
CA ASN A 139 -18.06 13.85 10.14
C ASN A 139 -17.15 12.62 10.34
N THR A 140 -17.35 11.87 11.42
CA THR A 140 -16.59 10.65 11.73
C THR A 140 -17.47 9.41 11.81
N SER A 141 -18.80 9.56 11.85
CA SER A 141 -19.73 8.44 12.04
C SER A 141 -19.85 7.58 10.78
N LEU A 142 -19.93 6.26 10.96
CA LEU A 142 -20.21 5.30 9.89
C LEU A 142 -21.50 5.66 9.12
N GLU A 143 -22.53 6.11 9.84
CA GLU A 143 -23.83 6.50 9.27
C GLU A 143 -23.72 7.74 8.36
N GLY A 144 -22.62 8.49 8.47
CA GLY A 144 -22.34 9.66 7.65
C GLY A 144 -21.87 9.33 6.23
N TRP A 145 -21.41 8.11 5.99
CA TRP A 145 -21.01 7.65 4.66
C TRP A 145 -22.24 7.40 3.80
N LYS A 146 -22.38 8.21 2.74
CA LYS A 146 -23.32 8.01 1.64
C LYS A 146 -22.61 7.28 0.49
N ASN A 147 -23.38 6.62 -0.36
CA ASN A 147 -22.89 5.91 -1.54
C ASN A 147 -23.40 6.60 -2.81
N ALA A 148 -22.48 7.07 -3.67
CA ALA A 148 -22.78 7.69 -4.94
C ALA A 148 -22.99 6.68 -6.09
N GLY A 149 -22.83 5.38 -5.80
CA GLY A 149 -22.94 4.27 -6.75
C GLY A 149 -21.61 3.89 -7.37
N ARG A 150 -21.68 3.03 -8.40
CA ARG A 150 -20.52 2.65 -9.20
C ARG A 150 -19.89 3.87 -9.87
N VAL A 151 -18.57 3.89 -9.92
CA VAL A 151 -17.81 4.91 -10.66
C VAL A 151 -18.01 4.73 -12.17
N PHE A 152 -17.95 3.49 -12.65
CA PHE A 152 -18.05 3.14 -14.06
C PHE A 152 -19.40 2.52 -14.41
N LYS A 153 -19.86 2.81 -15.62
CA LYS A 153 -20.94 2.08 -16.28
C LYS A 153 -20.36 0.91 -17.07
N ASP A 154 -21.14 -0.15 -17.26
CA ASP A 154 -20.67 -1.36 -17.97
C ASP A 154 -20.13 -1.08 -19.38
N ASN A 155 -20.68 -0.07 -20.06
CA ASN A 155 -20.28 0.28 -21.42
C ASN A 155 -19.08 1.24 -21.50
N ASP A 156 -18.65 1.84 -20.39
CA ASP A 156 -17.55 2.82 -20.40
C ASP A 156 -16.25 2.20 -20.92
N LYS A 157 -15.98 0.94 -20.56
CA LYS A 157 -14.81 0.17 -21.04
C LYS A 157 -14.79 -0.08 -22.55
N ILE A 158 -15.96 -0.07 -23.20
CA ILE A 158 -16.09 -0.19 -24.66
C ILE A 158 -15.94 1.20 -25.31
N LEU A 159 -16.58 2.21 -24.72
CA LEU A 159 -16.57 3.60 -25.20
C LEU A 159 -15.19 4.26 -25.10
N ALA A 160 -14.33 3.79 -24.18
CA ALA A 160 -12.95 4.24 -24.05
C ALA A 160 -12.09 3.99 -25.31
N ASN A 161 -12.51 3.06 -26.19
CA ASN A 161 -11.76 2.64 -27.38
C ASN A 161 -10.31 2.19 -27.05
N ASP A 162 -10.12 1.63 -25.86
CA ASP A 162 -8.87 1.06 -25.39
C ASP A 162 -8.84 -0.45 -25.67
N ALA A 163 -7.74 -0.93 -26.26
CA ALA A 163 -7.61 -2.31 -26.72
C ALA A 163 -7.60 -3.34 -25.58
N ILE A 164 -7.21 -2.94 -24.37
CA ILE A 164 -7.14 -3.80 -23.18
C ILE A 164 -8.45 -3.71 -22.39
N LEU A 165 -8.94 -2.49 -22.12
CA LEU A 165 -10.08 -2.25 -21.23
C LEU A 165 -11.38 -2.89 -21.74
N LYS A 166 -11.56 -3.05 -23.04
CA LYS A 166 -12.76 -3.70 -23.60
C LYS A 166 -13.02 -5.10 -23.01
N ASN A 167 -11.95 -5.78 -22.58
CA ASN A 167 -11.99 -7.12 -21.98
C ASN A 167 -12.02 -7.10 -20.44
N GLN A 168 -12.15 -5.93 -19.80
CA GLN A 168 -12.29 -5.83 -18.35
C GLN A 168 -13.54 -6.57 -17.87
N ALA A 169 -13.36 -7.41 -16.86
CA ALA A 169 -14.41 -8.12 -16.14
C ALA A 169 -14.57 -7.60 -14.71
N GLU A 170 -13.47 -7.17 -14.07
CA GLU A 170 -13.45 -6.66 -12.71
C GLU A 170 -12.64 -5.36 -12.61
N GLU A 171 -13.01 -4.51 -11.66
CA GLU A 171 -12.30 -3.29 -11.30
C GLU A 171 -11.71 -3.47 -9.91
N TRP A 172 -10.40 -3.64 -9.81
CA TRP A 172 -9.65 -3.88 -8.58
C TRP A 172 -9.02 -2.59 -8.03
N SER A 173 -8.38 -2.70 -6.86
CA SER A 173 -7.92 -1.58 -6.03
C SER A 173 -6.96 -0.61 -6.72
N GLY A 174 -6.75 0.54 -6.08
CA GLY A 174 -5.77 1.54 -6.52
C GLY A 174 -5.71 2.75 -5.59
N SER A 175 -5.73 3.95 -6.18
CA SER A 175 -5.65 5.23 -5.48
C SER A 175 -6.41 6.33 -6.21
N ALA A 176 -6.69 7.44 -5.55
CA ALA A 176 -7.31 8.60 -6.17
C ALA A 176 -6.66 9.89 -5.69
N THR A 177 -6.40 10.82 -6.61
CA THR A 177 -5.85 12.15 -6.30
C THR A 177 -6.81 13.25 -6.72
N LEU A 178 -6.92 14.29 -5.90
CA LEU A 178 -7.49 15.58 -6.32
C LEU A 178 -6.39 16.35 -7.05
N THR A 179 -6.61 16.66 -8.32
CA THR A 179 -5.63 17.41 -9.13
C THR A 179 -5.59 18.88 -8.70
N SER A 180 -4.53 19.59 -9.08
CA SER A 180 -4.41 21.04 -8.86
C SER A 180 -5.55 21.85 -9.47
N ASP A 181 -6.17 21.31 -10.53
CA ASP A 181 -7.28 21.95 -11.25
C ASP A 181 -8.64 21.60 -10.63
N GLY A 182 -8.66 20.80 -9.56
CA GLY A 182 -9.88 20.43 -8.83
C GLY A 182 -10.60 19.19 -9.37
N GLU A 183 -9.94 18.41 -10.22
CA GLU A 183 -10.51 17.20 -10.81
C GLU A 183 -10.18 15.94 -10.00
N VAL A 184 -11.09 14.97 -10.00
CA VAL A 184 -10.88 13.68 -9.34
C VAL A 184 -10.24 12.72 -10.33
N ARG A 185 -8.97 12.39 -10.10
CA ARG A 185 -8.21 11.44 -10.93
C ARG A 185 -8.09 10.10 -10.21
N LEU A 186 -8.69 9.06 -10.77
CA LEU A 186 -8.66 7.70 -10.24
C LEU A 186 -7.58 6.88 -10.96
N PHE A 187 -6.85 6.07 -10.20
CA PHE A 187 -5.99 5.00 -10.67
C PHE A 187 -6.49 3.70 -10.08
N TYR A 188 -6.58 2.66 -10.90
CA TYR A 188 -7.14 1.39 -10.48
C TYR A 188 -6.60 0.24 -11.32
N THR A 189 -6.93 -0.98 -10.92
CA THR A 189 -6.56 -2.18 -11.67
C THR A 189 -7.73 -2.67 -12.51
N SER A 190 -7.54 -2.68 -13.82
CA SER A 190 -8.41 -3.39 -14.75
C SER A 190 -8.03 -4.86 -14.77
N ARG A 191 -8.92 -5.76 -14.37
CA ARG A 191 -8.69 -7.21 -14.47
C ARG A 191 -9.54 -7.84 -15.57
N GLN A 192 -8.88 -8.57 -16.46
CA GLN A 192 -9.53 -9.42 -17.46
C GLN A 192 -10.13 -10.67 -16.80
N PRO A 193 -11.15 -11.31 -17.39
CA PRO A 193 -11.60 -12.59 -16.87
C PRO A 193 -10.50 -13.65 -17.01
N TYR A 194 -10.62 -14.73 -16.22
CA TYR A 194 -9.82 -15.92 -16.39
C TYR A 194 -10.60 -16.92 -17.25
N GLU A 195 -10.39 -16.85 -18.56
CA GLU A 195 -11.00 -17.68 -19.62
C GLU A 195 -9.89 -18.17 -20.57
N PRO A 196 -9.10 -19.19 -20.16
CA PRO A 196 -7.96 -19.69 -20.95
C PRO A 196 -8.32 -20.11 -22.39
N GLU A 197 -9.54 -20.57 -22.63
CA GLU A 197 -10.09 -20.91 -23.95
C GLU A 197 -10.13 -19.72 -24.91
N ASN A 198 -10.30 -18.51 -24.36
CA ASN A 198 -10.30 -17.24 -25.08
C ASN A 198 -8.94 -16.54 -25.03
N LYS A 199 -7.91 -17.20 -24.47
CA LYS A 199 -6.57 -16.65 -24.20
C LYS A 199 -6.60 -15.44 -23.24
N LEU A 200 -7.54 -15.44 -22.30
CA LEU A 200 -7.64 -14.46 -21.22
C LEU A 200 -7.24 -15.15 -19.92
N TYR A 201 -6.20 -14.66 -19.26
CA TYR A 201 -5.57 -15.34 -18.12
C TYR A 201 -5.64 -14.51 -16.83
N GLY A 202 -6.70 -13.71 -16.65
CA GLY A 202 -6.79 -12.85 -15.47
C GLY A 202 -5.81 -11.67 -15.48
N LYS A 203 -5.42 -11.19 -16.67
CA LYS A 203 -4.45 -10.09 -16.84
C LYS A 203 -4.86 -8.88 -16.01
N GLN A 204 -3.93 -8.39 -15.20
CA GLN A 204 -4.07 -7.16 -14.43
C GLN A 204 -3.38 -6.02 -15.20
N THR A 205 -4.00 -4.84 -15.25
CA THR A 205 -3.49 -3.68 -15.98
C THR A 205 -3.76 -2.43 -15.18
N LEU A 206 -2.72 -1.60 -15.00
CA LEU A 206 -2.86 -0.30 -14.34
C LEU A 206 -3.63 0.62 -15.28
N ALA A 207 -4.72 1.21 -14.81
CA ALA A 207 -5.61 2.05 -15.59
C ALA A 207 -5.93 3.34 -14.84
N THR A 208 -6.39 4.35 -15.57
CA THR A 208 -6.83 5.62 -15.00
C THR A 208 -8.06 6.17 -15.68
N ALA A 209 -8.83 6.97 -14.95
CA ALA A 209 -9.92 7.80 -15.47
C ALA A 209 -10.04 9.08 -14.64
N GLN A 210 -10.60 10.13 -15.24
CA GLN A 210 -11.15 11.25 -14.49
C GLN A 210 -12.60 10.96 -14.13
N VAL A 211 -12.97 11.19 -12.87
CA VAL A 211 -14.32 10.97 -12.36
C VAL A 211 -15.05 12.31 -12.28
N ASN A 212 -16.06 12.50 -13.12
CA ASN A 212 -16.80 13.75 -13.20
C ASN A 212 -17.92 13.77 -12.16
N LEU A 213 -17.72 14.56 -11.08
CA LEU A 213 -18.67 14.68 -9.98
C LEU A 213 -19.50 15.98 -10.05
N SER A 214 -20.77 15.90 -9.67
CA SER A 214 -21.60 17.08 -9.39
C SER A 214 -22.08 17.08 -7.94
N GLN A 215 -22.40 18.28 -7.46
CA GLN A 215 -23.08 18.53 -6.20
C GLN A 215 -24.45 19.16 -6.54
N PRO A 216 -25.49 18.35 -6.80
CA PRO A 216 -26.82 18.88 -7.18
C PRO A 216 -27.50 19.67 -6.05
N ASP A 217 -27.12 19.41 -4.79
CA ASP A 217 -27.61 20.08 -3.58
C ASP A 217 -26.55 20.05 -2.46
N ASP A 218 -26.84 20.64 -1.31
CA ASP A 218 -25.91 20.75 -0.18
C ASP A 218 -25.58 19.42 0.51
N GLU A 219 -26.24 18.31 0.15
CA GLU A 219 -26.14 17.04 0.84
C GLU A 219 -25.66 15.87 -0.03
N THR A 220 -25.62 16.05 -1.34
CA THR A 220 -25.43 14.96 -2.31
C THR A 220 -24.21 15.19 -3.19
N LEU A 221 -23.38 14.16 -3.33
CA LEU A 221 -22.43 14.02 -4.43
C LEU A 221 -22.93 12.95 -5.40
N LYS A 222 -22.80 13.24 -6.70
CA LYS A 222 -23.23 12.35 -7.78
C LYS A 222 -22.12 12.13 -8.79
N VAL A 223 -21.91 10.87 -9.16
CA VAL A 223 -21.10 10.50 -10.33
C VAL A 223 -21.91 10.78 -11.60
N ASN A 224 -21.47 11.74 -12.41
CA ASN A 224 -22.12 12.05 -13.70
C ASN A 224 -21.64 11.10 -14.81
N GLY A 225 -20.38 10.67 -14.70
CA GLY A 225 -19.69 9.80 -15.63
C GLY A 225 -18.18 9.93 -15.45
N ILE A 226 -17.47 9.40 -16.41
CA ILE A 226 -16.01 9.38 -16.47
C ILE A 226 -15.56 9.96 -17.81
N GLU A 227 -14.31 10.43 -17.84
CA GLU A 227 -13.60 10.79 -19.06
C GLU A 227 -12.13 10.41 -18.95
N ASP A 228 -11.40 10.48 -20.06
CA ASP A 228 -9.97 10.15 -20.12
C ASP A 228 -9.65 8.75 -19.53
N LEU A 229 -10.55 7.79 -19.77
CA LEU A 229 -10.38 6.39 -19.37
C LEU A 229 -9.41 5.68 -20.31
N LYS A 230 -8.31 5.17 -19.75
CA LYS A 230 -7.23 4.52 -20.51
C LYS A 230 -6.40 3.57 -19.67
N SER A 231 -5.83 2.56 -20.33
CA SER A 231 -4.76 1.73 -19.77
C SER A 231 -3.46 2.55 -19.71
N ILE A 232 -2.72 2.42 -18.61
CA ILE A 232 -1.41 3.04 -18.43
C ILE A 232 -0.31 2.04 -18.77
N TYR A 233 -0.31 0.88 -18.12
CA TYR A 233 0.77 -0.08 -18.22
C TYR A 233 0.32 -1.49 -17.79
N ASP A 234 0.87 -2.50 -18.46
CA ASP A 234 0.51 -3.91 -18.32
C ASP A 234 1.75 -4.83 -18.31
N ALA A 235 2.86 -4.31 -17.78
CA ALA A 235 4.20 -4.91 -17.74
C ALA A 235 4.95 -5.04 -19.08
N GLY A 236 4.32 -4.79 -20.23
CA GLY A 236 5.01 -4.71 -21.53
C GLY A 236 5.80 -5.97 -21.89
N ASP A 237 7.10 -5.82 -22.15
CA ASP A 237 7.97 -6.92 -22.61
C ASP A 237 8.41 -7.91 -21.52
N GLY A 238 8.02 -7.69 -20.26
CA GLY A 238 8.29 -8.65 -19.19
C GLY A 238 9.69 -8.54 -18.57
N LYS A 239 10.48 -7.53 -18.95
CA LYS A 239 11.89 -7.40 -18.50
C LYS A 239 12.02 -6.84 -17.10
N ILE A 240 11.29 -5.76 -16.81
CA ILE A 240 11.36 -5.06 -15.53
C ILE A 240 10.32 -5.59 -14.54
N TYR A 241 9.13 -5.93 -15.06
CA TYR A 241 8.04 -6.54 -14.29
C TYR A 241 7.48 -7.70 -15.09
N GLN A 242 7.04 -8.75 -14.41
CA GLN A 242 6.40 -9.90 -15.04
C GLN A 242 5.09 -9.49 -15.73
N ASN A 243 4.89 -9.91 -16.97
CA ASN A 243 3.60 -9.81 -17.66
C ASN A 243 2.81 -11.12 -17.53
N VAL A 244 1.49 -11.04 -17.74
CA VAL A 244 0.59 -12.19 -17.57
C VAL A 244 0.98 -13.42 -18.39
N LEU A 245 1.60 -13.27 -19.56
CA LEU A 245 1.94 -14.43 -20.40
C LEU A 245 3.12 -15.22 -19.84
N GLN A 246 3.99 -14.58 -19.05
CA GLN A 246 5.15 -15.25 -18.47
C GLN A 246 4.78 -16.17 -17.29
N SER A 247 3.62 -15.97 -16.67
CA SER A 247 3.12 -16.82 -15.58
C SER A 247 2.23 -17.97 -16.05
N VAL A 248 1.76 -17.95 -17.31
CA VAL A 248 0.88 -18.99 -17.84
C VAL A 248 1.58 -20.35 -17.83
N GLY A 249 0.99 -21.30 -17.11
CA GLY A 249 1.49 -22.68 -17.02
C GLY A 249 2.63 -22.87 -16.02
N VAL A 250 2.99 -21.85 -15.24
CA VAL A 250 3.95 -21.98 -14.15
C VAL A 250 3.23 -22.39 -12.88
N ASN A 251 3.59 -23.54 -12.32
CA ASN A 251 2.93 -24.09 -11.14
C ASN A 251 3.27 -23.26 -9.88
N LEU A 252 2.27 -22.99 -9.03
CA LEU A 252 2.36 -22.18 -7.80
C LEU A 252 2.64 -20.67 -8.00
N ASP A 253 2.86 -20.22 -9.24
CA ASP A 253 3.07 -18.81 -9.56
C ASP A 253 1.79 -17.99 -9.32
N ASN A 254 1.96 -16.76 -8.85
CA ASN A 254 0.90 -15.80 -8.61
C ASN A 254 1.21 -14.48 -9.30
N HIS A 255 0.71 -14.32 -10.52
CA HIS A 255 0.84 -13.07 -11.25
C HIS A 255 0.06 -11.92 -10.60
N THR A 256 0.77 -10.86 -10.25
CA THR A 256 0.26 -9.64 -9.66
C THR A 256 0.71 -8.42 -10.50
N PHE A 257 -0.20 -7.49 -10.75
CA PHE A 257 0.10 -6.22 -11.42
C PHE A 257 -0.98 -5.17 -11.10
N ARG A 258 -1.05 -4.76 -9.83
CA ARG A 258 -2.22 -4.09 -9.27
C ARG A 258 -1.92 -3.02 -8.23
N ASP A 259 -2.97 -2.44 -7.67
CA ASP A 259 -2.93 -1.49 -6.55
C ASP A 259 -2.08 -0.23 -6.84
N PRO A 260 -2.28 0.48 -7.97
CA PRO A 260 -1.51 1.67 -8.28
C PRO A 260 -1.79 2.81 -7.29
N HIS A 261 -0.75 3.20 -6.55
CA HIS A 261 -0.70 4.31 -5.63
C HIS A 261 -0.02 5.53 -6.24
N TYR A 262 -0.79 6.58 -6.48
CA TYR A 262 -0.32 7.85 -7.04
C TYR A 262 0.46 8.67 -6.01
N ILE A 263 1.57 9.27 -6.44
CA ILE A 263 2.34 10.21 -5.63
C ILE A 263 3.09 11.20 -6.52
N GLU A 264 3.39 12.39 -5.99
CA GLU A 264 4.29 13.35 -6.64
C GLU A 264 5.55 13.61 -5.82
N ASP A 265 6.68 13.76 -6.51
CA ASP A 265 7.91 14.32 -5.93
C ASP A 265 8.53 15.31 -6.90
N GLN A 266 8.80 16.53 -6.41
CA GLN A 266 9.42 17.60 -7.20
C GLN A 266 8.73 17.88 -8.55
N GLY A 267 7.39 17.80 -8.57
CA GLY A 267 6.56 18.05 -9.75
C GLY A 267 6.55 16.91 -10.78
N LYS A 268 7.16 15.76 -10.47
CA LYS A 268 7.04 14.54 -11.25
C LYS A 268 5.97 13.64 -10.64
N LYS A 269 5.21 12.98 -11.51
CA LYS A 269 4.08 12.13 -11.16
C LYS A 269 4.49 10.68 -11.26
N TYR A 270 4.15 9.89 -10.26
CA TYR A 270 4.49 8.47 -10.18
C TYR A 270 3.26 7.65 -9.79
N ILE A 271 3.26 6.39 -10.19
CA ILE A 271 2.46 5.36 -9.53
C ILE A 271 3.39 4.27 -9.02
N ILE A 272 3.19 3.86 -7.77
CA ILE A 272 3.83 2.71 -7.13
C ILE A 272 2.78 1.62 -7.04
N PHE A 273 3.12 0.38 -7.35
CA PHE A 273 2.12 -0.68 -7.52
C PHE A 273 2.67 -2.04 -7.10
N GLU A 274 1.77 -2.95 -6.76
CA GLU A 274 2.11 -4.36 -6.59
C GLU A 274 2.40 -4.99 -7.96
N ALA A 275 3.48 -5.75 -8.05
CA ALA A 275 3.92 -6.47 -9.23
C ALA A 275 4.71 -7.73 -8.86
N ASN A 276 5.25 -8.43 -9.86
CA ASN A 276 6.32 -9.40 -9.71
C ASN A 276 7.54 -8.92 -10.52
N THR A 277 8.75 -9.27 -10.09
CA THR A 277 10.00 -8.95 -10.81
C THR A 277 10.00 -9.54 -12.22
N GLY A 278 10.66 -8.87 -13.16
CA GLY A 278 10.83 -9.30 -14.55
C GLY A 278 12.16 -10.01 -14.80
N THR A 279 12.38 -10.42 -16.06
CA THR A 279 13.54 -11.25 -16.46
C THR A 279 14.90 -10.57 -16.23
N GLU A 280 14.95 -9.24 -16.18
CA GLU A 280 16.18 -8.47 -15.96
C GLU A 280 16.25 -7.90 -14.54
N THR A 281 15.21 -8.07 -13.71
CA THR A 281 15.11 -7.51 -12.35
C THR A 281 15.03 -8.57 -11.25
N GLY A 282 15.66 -9.74 -11.45
CA GLY A 282 15.72 -10.78 -10.42
C GLY A 282 14.52 -11.73 -10.48
N TYR A 283 14.30 -12.31 -11.66
CA TYR A 283 13.17 -13.20 -11.95
C TYR A 283 13.12 -14.44 -11.06
N GLN A 284 11.92 -15.01 -10.97
CA GLN A 284 11.69 -16.29 -10.31
C GLN A 284 12.42 -17.45 -11.03
N GLY A 285 12.66 -18.54 -10.30
CA GLY A 285 13.28 -19.77 -10.82
C GLY A 285 14.33 -20.35 -9.88
N GLU A 286 14.84 -21.54 -10.19
CA GLU A 286 15.79 -22.27 -9.33
C GLU A 286 17.07 -21.46 -9.02
N ASP A 287 17.59 -20.71 -10.00
CA ASP A 287 18.76 -19.84 -9.83
C ASP A 287 18.57 -18.78 -8.74
N SER A 288 17.31 -18.37 -8.47
CA SER A 288 17.00 -17.38 -7.42
C SER A 288 17.35 -17.90 -6.03
N LEU A 289 17.24 -19.22 -5.79
CA LEU A 289 17.54 -19.83 -4.48
C LEU A 289 18.98 -19.59 -4.03
N HIS A 290 19.90 -19.39 -4.96
CA HIS A 290 21.33 -19.23 -4.66
C HIS A 290 21.77 -17.77 -4.51
N LYS A 291 20.84 -16.80 -4.60
CA LYS A 291 21.13 -15.37 -4.48
C LYS A 291 21.13 -14.92 -3.03
N SER A 292 22.32 -14.73 -2.46
CA SER A 292 22.47 -14.34 -1.05
C SER A 292 21.78 -13.02 -0.66
N ALA A 293 21.59 -12.10 -1.62
CA ALA A 293 20.83 -10.85 -1.42
C ALA A 293 19.40 -11.07 -0.91
N TYR A 294 18.74 -12.17 -1.31
CA TYR A 294 17.36 -12.49 -0.91
C TYR A 294 17.29 -13.07 0.51
N TYR A 295 18.42 -13.55 1.03
CA TYR A 295 18.51 -14.08 2.39
C TYR A 295 18.85 -12.98 3.39
N GLY A 296 19.74 -12.05 3.03
CA GLY A 296 20.28 -11.07 3.98
C GLY A 296 21.13 -11.74 5.07
N GLY A 297 21.29 -11.07 6.21
CA GLY A 297 22.09 -11.58 7.32
C GLY A 297 23.58 -11.68 6.98
N ASN A 298 24.26 -12.71 7.53
CA ASN A 298 25.67 -12.99 7.28
C ASN A 298 25.85 -14.32 6.54
N ASN A 299 27.08 -14.64 6.12
CA ASN A 299 27.34 -15.85 5.32
C ASN A 299 26.97 -17.16 6.03
N GLU A 300 27.11 -17.21 7.36
CA GLU A 300 26.68 -18.36 8.17
C GLU A 300 25.16 -18.55 8.11
N PHE A 301 24.41 -17.45 8.27
CA PHE A 301 22.96 -17.47 8.13
C PHE A 301 22.54 -17.91 6.72
N PHE A 302 23.11 -17.30 5.67
CA PHE A 302 22.80 -17.64 4.27
C PHE A 302 22.99 -19.13 4.01
N THR A 303 24.16 -19.67 4.38
CA THR A 303 24.48 -21.10 4.14
C THR A 303 23.47 -22.01 4.84
N LYS A 304 23.14 -21.72 6.10
CA LYS A 304 22.21 -22.52 6.89
C LYS A 304 20.78 -22.42 6.34
N GLU A 305 20.33 -21.22 6.04
CA GLU A 305 18.96 -20.99 5.58
C GLU A 305 18.73 -21.52 4.17
N LEU A 306 19.72 -21.45 3.28
CA LEU A 306 19.68 -22.12 1.98
C LEU A 306 19.50 -23.64 2.16
N GLN A 307 20.30 -24.27 3.03
CA GLN A 307 20.20 -25.71 3.30
C GLN A 307 18.81 -26.09 3.85
N ASN A 308 18.27 -25.29 4.75
CA ASN A 308 16.92 -25.49 5.28
C ASN A 308 15.87 -25.38 4.16
N LEU A 309 15.92 -24.31 3.36
CA LEU A 309 14.95 -24.06 2.30
C LEU A 309 14.96 -25.17 1.25
N LEU A 310 16.15 -25.66 0.86
CA LEU A 310 16.28 -26.77 -0.10
C LEU A 310 15.64 -28.08 0.38
N GLN A 311 15.50 -28.28 1.70
CA GLN A 311 14.85 -29.44 2.30
C GLN A 311 13.39 -29.17 2.70
N SER A 312 12.95 -27.91 2.66
CA SER A 312 11.61 -27.50 3.07
C SER A 312 10.57 -27.87 2.01
N PRO A 313 9.35 -28.27 2.42
CA PRO A 313 8.23 -28.40 1.48
C PRO A 313 7.87 -27.08 0.79
N LYS A 314 8.30 -25.93 1.33
CA LYS A 314 8.07 -24.61 0.75
C LYS A 314 9.08 -24.24 -0.36
N LYS A 315 10.08 -25.08 -0.69
CA LYS A 315 11.09 -24.83 -1.74
C LYS A 315 10.47 -24.35 -3.05
N ASN A 316 9.55 -25.13 -3.61
CA ASN A 316 8.96 -24.82 -4.92
C ASN A 316 8.14 -23.51 -4.89
N GLY A 317 7.49 -23.21 -3.76
CA GLY A 317 6.83 -21.92 -3.56
C GLY A 317 7.84 -20.77 -3.48
N ALA A 318 8.99 -20.97 -2.84
CA ALA A 318 10.03 -19.95 -2.75
C ALA A 318 10.71 -19.69 -4.10
N GLU A 319 10.88 -20.73 -4.94
CA GLU A 319 11.42 -20.59 -6.29
C GLU A 319 10.58 -19.67 -7.18
N VAL A 320 9.24 -19.73 -7.04
CA VAL A 320 8.33 -18.87 -7.80
C VAL A 320 8.09 -17.51 -7.15
N ALA A 321 8.26 -17.40 -5.82
CA ALA A 321 8.04 -16.16 -5.08
C ALA A 321 8.99 -15.03 -5.51
N ASN A 322 8.44 -14.02 -6.19
CA ASN A 322 9.19 -12.89 -6.71
C ASN A 322 8.39 -11.58 -6.74
N GLY A 323 7.46 -11.41 -5.79
CA GLY A 323 6.66 -10.19 -5.61
C GLY A 323 7.51 -8.91 -5.49
N ALA A 324 6.94 -7.78 -5.90
CA ALA A 324 7.63 -6.51 -6.02
C ALA A 324 6.70 -5.31 -5.81
N LEU A 325 7.25 -4.23 -5.26
CA LEU A 325 6.65 -2.90 -5.33
C LEU A 325 7.31 -2.13 -6.48
N GLY A 326 6.61 -2.05 -7.60
CA GLY A 326 7.05 -1.36 -8.80
C GLY A 326 6.84 0.14 -8.76
N ILE A 327 7.46 0.86 -9.69
CA ILE A 327 7.27 2.29 -9.90
C ILE A 327 7.35 2.63 -11.39
N VAL A 328 6.45 3.51 -11.85
CA VAL A 328 6.58 4.17 -13.15
C VAL A 328 6.39 5.68 -13.02
N GLU A 329 7.08 6.44 -13.85
CA GLU A 329 6.84 7.87 -14.02
C GLU A 329 5.72 8.08 -15.04
N LEU A 330 4.85 9.04 -14.77
CA LEU A 330 3.75 9.44 -15.64
C LEU A 330 4.03 10.79 -16.32
N ASN A 331 3.47 10.97 -17.51
CA ASN A 331 3.34 12.27 -18.15
C ASN A 331 2.28 13.12 -17.43
N ASN A 332 2.19 14.40 -17.80
CA ASN A 332 1.18 15.30 -17.22
C ASN A 332 -0.25 14.89 -17.54
N ASP A 333 -0.46 14.21 -18.66
CA ASP A 333 -1.73 13.62 -19.08
C ASP A 333 -1.96 12.21 -18.51
N TYR A 334 -1.16 11.78 -17.54
CA TYR A 334 -1.25 10.48 -16.87
C TYR A 334 -0.98 9.25 -17.76
N THR A 335 -0.39 9.43 -18.95
CA THR A 335 0.16 8.32 -19.74
C THR A 335 1.51 7.87 -19.19
N LEU A 336 1.90 6.62 -19.47
CA LEU A 336 3.22 6.10 -19.09
C LEU A 336 4.33 6.94 -19.72
N LYS A 337 5.25 7.44 -18.89
CA LYS A 337 6.45 8.16 -19.34
C LYS A 337 7.69 7.30 -19.27
N LYS A 338 7.89 6.60 -18.16
CA LYS A 338 9.11 5.80 -17.93
C LYS A 338 8.83 4.63 -16.99
N VAL A 339 9.23 3.44 -17.42
CA VAL A 339 9.34 2.26 -16.55
C VAL A 339 10.66 2.35 -15.77
N MET A 340 10.62 2.09 -14.47
CA MET A 340 11.76 2.17 -13.56
C MET A 340 11.96 0.82 -12.87
N ASP A 341 13.13 0.58 -12.28
CA ASP A 341 13.36 -0.62 -11.48
C ASP A 341 12.40 -0.66 -10.27
N PRO A 342 12.06 -1.86 -9.76
CA PRO A 342 11.30 -1.98 -8.51
C PRO A 342 11.93 -1.16 -7.37
N LEU A 343 11.11 -0.74 -6.41
CA LEU A 343 11.60 -0.12 -5.17
C LEU A 343 11.96 -1.17 -4.12
N ILE A 344 11.15 -2.23 -4.06
CA ILE A 344 11.29 -3.38 -3.17
C ILE A 344 10.93 -4.66 -3.93
N ALA A 345 11.61 -5.77 -3.64
CA ALA A 345 11.15 -7.12 -4.01
C ALA A 345 11.17 -8.09 -2.83
N SER A 346 10.37 -9.14 -2.89
CA SER A 346 10.20 -10.19 -1.89
C SER A 346 10.62 -11.56 -2.41
N ASN A 347 11.68 -11.59 -3.23
CA ASN A 347 12.24 -12.81 -3.78
C ASN A 347 12.48 -13.87 -2.69
N LEU A 348 12.06 -15.10 -2.95
CA LEU A 348 12.10 -16.23 -2.02
C LEU A 348 11.29 -16.05 -0.73
N VAL A 349 10.57 -14.96 -0.52
CA VAL A 349 9.76 -14.73 0.68
C VAL A 349 8.29 -14.94 0.37
N THR A 350 7.76 -14.21 -0.60
CA THR A 350 6.37 -14.33 -1.03
C THR A 350 6.18 -13.74 -2.42
N ASP A 351 5.15 -14.20 -3.09
CA ASP A 351 4.77 -13.77 -4.43
C ASP A 351 3.68 -12.68 -4.40
N GLU A 352 3.28 -12.23 -3.21
CA GLU A 352 2.17 -11.30 -3.02
C GLU A 352 2.48 -10.28 -1.92
N ILE A 353 2.71 -9.02 -2.34
CA ILE A 353 2.91 -7.87 -1.46
C ILE A 353 1.98 -6.73 -1.92
N GLU A 354 0.78 -6.73 -1.34
CA GLU A 354 -0.39 -5.98 -1.80
C GLU A 354 -0.44 -4.55 -1.25
N ARG A 355 -1.41 -3.78 -1.74
CA ARG A 355 -1.80 -2.46 -1.19
C ARG A 355 -0.61 -1.52 -1.03
N ALA A 356 0.16 -1.36 -2.09
CA ALA A 356 1.26 -0.40 -2.14
C ALA A 356 0.80 0.98 -1.65
N ASN A 357 1.58 1.59 -0.76
CA ASN A 357 1.25 2.86 -0.15
C ASN A 357 2.53 3.62 0.16
N VAL A 358 2.66 4.86 -0.31
CA VAL A 358 3.88 5.64 -0.08
C VAL A 358 3.56 7.13 0.12
N PHE A 359 4.19 7.74 1.10
CA PHE A 359 4.05 9.18 1.33
C PHE A 359 5.27 9.76 2.02
N LYS A 360 5.40 11.08 1.93
CA LYS A 360 6.43 11.82 2.66
C LYS A 360 5.86 12.36 3.96
N MET A 361 6.52 12.08 5.07
CA MET A 361 6.14 12.55 6.39
C MET A 361 7.38 12.96 7.18
N ASN A 362 7.36 14.16 7.77
CA ASN A 362 8.46 14.69 8.58
C ASN A 362 9.85 14.59 7.91
N GLY A 363 9.90 14.81 6.59
CA GLY A 363 11.13 14.83 5.79
C GLY A 363 11.61 13.46 5.29
N LEU A 364 10.94 12.36 5.63
CA LEU A 364 11.28 11.01 5.19
C LEU A 364 10.14 10.42 4.33
N TRP A 365 10.50 9.50 3.44
CA TRP A 365 9.57 8.73 2.63
C TRP A 365 9.29 7.40 3.33
N TYR A 366 8.01 7.11 3.56
CA TYR A 366 7.54 5.87 4.16
C TYR A 366 6.73 5.09 3.14
N MET A 367 7.05 3.82 2.98
CA MET A 367 6.36 2.91 2.06
C MET A 367 5.85 1.70 2.83
N PHE A 368 4.63 1.26 2.53
CA PHE A 368 3.96 0.14 3.17
C PHE A 368 3.37 -0.82 2.15
N THR A 369 3.18 -2.06 2.59
CA THR A 369 2.51 -3.11 1.82
C THR A 369 1.89 -4.12 2.78
N SER A 370 0.79 -4.75 2.39
CA SER A 370 0.16 -5.85 3.14
C SER A 370 0.59 -7.20 2.57
N THR A 371 0.73 -8.22 3.42
CA THR A 371 0.97 -9.59 2.95
C THR A 371 0.32 -10.63 3.86
N ARG A 372 0.03 -11.80 3.29
CA ARG A 372 -0.60 -12.94 3.98
C ARG A 372 0.45 -14.00 4.27
N GLY A 373 0.54 -14.43 5.52
CA GLY A 373 1.45 -15.48 5.97
C GLY A 373 1.24 -16.81 5.26
N SER A 374 -0.01 -17.14 4.89
CA SER A 374 -0.34 -18.30 4.04
C SER A 374 0.32 -18.32 2.66
N LYS A 375 0.86 -17.19 2.18
CA LYS A 375 1.64 -17.07 0.94
C LYS A 375 3.13 -16.86 1.17
N VAL A 376 3.57 -16.89 2.44
CA VAL A 376 4.97 -16.70 2.82
C VAL A 376 5.68 -18.04 2.94
N THR A 377 6.88 -18.11 2.36
CA THR A 377 7.71 -19.32 2.28
C THR A 377 8.82 -19.36 3.34
N VAL A 378 8.66 -18.54 4.37
CA VAL A 378 9.54 -18.44 5.54
C VAL A 378 8.88 -19.16 6.71
N ASP A 379 9.56 -20.14 7.29
CA ASP A 379 8.96 -21.08 8.26
C ASP A 379 8.52 -20.43 9.58
N ALA A 380 9.04 -19.25 9.92
CA ALA A 380 8.62 -18.51 11.12
C ALA A 380 7.23 -17.85 11.01
N VAL A 381 6.65 -17.85 9.80
CA VAL A 381 5.38 -17.20 9.51
C VAL A 381 4.29 -18.26 9.36
N GLY A 382 3.24 -18.14 10.17
CA GLY A 382 2.06 -19.00 10.16
C GLY A 382 1.05 -18.59 9.08
N ASP A 383 0.17 -19.52 8.72
CA ASP A 383 -0.78 -19.33 7.61
C ASP A 383 -1.87 -18.28 7.93
N ASP A 384 -2.23 -18.16 9.20
CA ASP A 384 -3.21 -17.19 9.71
C ASP A 384 -2.62 -15.80 9.92
N ASP A 385 -1.30 -15.66 9.90
CA ASP A 385 -0.65 -14.37 10.13
C ASP A 385 -0.91 -13.42 8.95
N ILE A 386 -1.19 -12.16 9.27
CA ILE A 386 -1.36 -11.08 8.30
C ILE A 386 -0.50 -9.90 8.76
N TYR A 387 0.23 -9.33 7.81
CA TYR A 387 1.19 -8.27 8.10
C TYR A 387 0.89 -7.01 7.29
N MET A 388 1.12 -5.86 7.91
CA MET A 388 1.52 -4.66 7.19
C MET A 388 3.02 -4.48 7.40
N LEU A 389 3.78 -4.54 6.33
CA LEU A 389 5.22 -4.27 6.31
C LEU A 389 5.45 -2.80 5.95
N GLY A 390 6.57 -2.24 6.39
CA GLY A 390 6.92 -0.85 6.10
C GLY A 390 8.41 -0.57 6.07
N TYR A 391 8.75 0.42 5.27
CA TYR A 391 10.11 0.78 4.92
C TYR A 391 10.26 2.29 4.85
N VAL A 392 11.48 2.78 5.06
CA VAL A 392 11.78 4.21 5.10
C VAL A 392 12.99 4.57 4.24
N SER A 393 12.92 5.71 3.57
CA SER A 393 14.02 6.29 2.81
C SER A 393 14.08 7.81 2.95
N THR A 394 15.21 8.39 2.53
CA THR A 394 15.35 9.84 2.35
C THR A 394 14.92 10.31 0.95
N SER A 395 14.67 9.37 0.02
CA SER A 395 14.22 9.62 -1.35
C SER A 395 13.03 8.72 -1.69
N LEU A 396 12.10 9.20 -2.53
CA LEU A 396 10.97 8.40 -3.02
C LEU A 396 11.46 7.13 -3.72
N THR A 397 12.55 7.23 -4.47
CA THR A 397 13.11 6.13 -5.27
C THR A 397 14.14 5.29 -4.51
N GLY A 398 14.18 5.38 -3.18
CA GLY A 398 15.05 4.56 -2.35
C GLY A 398 16.53 4.99 -2.31
N PRO A 399 17.42 4.11 -1.81
CA PRO A 399 17.11 2.79 -1.28
C PRO A 399 16.26 2.87 0.00
N TYR A 400 15.40 1.88 0.20
CA TYR A 400 14.54 1.76 1.38
C TYR A 400 15.18 0.86 2.44
N LYS A 401 14.95 1.18 3.71
CA LYS A 401 15.37 0.34 4.85
C LYS A 401 14.16 -0.12 5.65
N PRO A 402 14.15 -1.34 6.20
CA PRO A 402 13.02 -1.84 6.96
C PRO A 402 12.75 -0.98 8.21
N LEU A 403 11.49 -0.60 8.42
CA LEU A 403 11.06 -0.02 9.69
C LEU A 403 11.19 -1.06 10.80
N ASN A 404 11.44 -0.60 12.03
CA ASN A 404 11.57 -1.48 13.20
C ASN A 404 12.66 -2.57 13.06
N GLY A 405 13.57 -2.43 12.11
CA GLY A 405 14.68 -3.34 11.86
C GLY A 405 14.33 -4.60 11.04
N THR A 406 13.05 -4.97 10.94
CA THR A 406 12.59 -6.17 10.18
C THR A 406 11.56 -5.85 9.10
N GLY A 407 11.02 -4.63 9.10
CA GLY A 407 9.92 -4.22 8.23
C GLY A 407 8.55 -4.42 8.87
N LEU A 408 8.43 -5.17 9.97
CA LEU A 408 7.15 -5.34 10.67
C LEU A 408 6.61 -3.99 11.13
N VAL A 409 5.36 -3.66 10.76
CA VAL A 409 4.63 -2.48 11.27
C VAL A 409 3.36 -2.90 11.98
N LEU A 410 2.57 -3.79 11.37
CA LEU A 410 1.38 -4.39 11.97
C LEU A 410 1.38 -5.89 11.76
N HIS A 411 0.84 -6.60 12.75
CA HIS A 411 0.55 -8.02 12.73
C HIS A 411 -0.88 -8.24 13.27
N GLN A 412 -1.57 -9.22 12.71
CA GLN A 412 -2.78 -9.81 13.27
C GLN A 412 -2.87 -11.27 12.81
N ASN A 413 -3.49 -12.12 13.62
CA ASN A 413 -3.65 -13.54 13.34
C ASN A 413 -5.01 -14.08 13.81
N LEU A 414 -6.04 -13.22 13.75
CA LEU A 414 -7.40 -13.64 14.06
C LEU A 414 -7.83 -14.73 13.08
N ASP A 415 -8.64 -15.66 13.58
CA ASP A 415 -9.28 -16.66 12.73
C ASP A 415 -10.05 -15.95 11.61
N ARG A 416 -10.03 -16.53 10.40
CA ARG A 416 -10.70 -15.97 9.23
C ARG A 416 -12.21 -15.77 9.46
N ASP A 417 -12.80 -16.60 10.31
CA ASP A 417 -14.22 -16.57 10.69
C ASP A 417 -14.49 -15.65 11.90
N ASP A 418 -13.51 -14.88 12.38
CA ASP A 418 -13.76 -13.83 13.35
C ASP A 418 -14.43 -12.62 12.66
N ILE A 419 -15.55 -12.13 13.21
CA ILE A 419 -16.27 -10.95 12.69
C ILE A 419 -15.34 -9.73 12.69
N THR A 420 -14.40 -9.65 13.63
CA THR A 420 -13.44 -8.56 13.77
C THR A 420 -12.15 -8.77 12.97
N TRP A 421 -12.05 -9.83 12.17
CA TRP A 421 -10.93 -10.06 11.26
C TRP A 421 -10.76 -8.87 10.31
N THR A 422 -9.54 -8.35 10.15
CA THR A 422 -9.25 -7.19 9.29
C THR A 422 -8.19 -7.48 8.24
N TYR A 423 -8.31 -6.82 7.09
CA TYR A 423 -7.30 -6.90 6.03
C TYR A 423 -7.17 -5.60 5.25
N ALA A 424 -6.14 -5.56 4.41
CA ALA A 424 -5.86 -4.45 3.52
C ALA A 424 -5.61 -3.14 4.31
N HIS A 425 -4.77 -3.26 5.34
CA HIS A 425 -4.38 -2.15 6.20
C HIS A 425 -3.66 -1.06 5.39
N PHE A 426 -4.05 0.20 5.58
CA PHE A 426 -3.57 1.32 4.80
C PHE A 426 -3.34 2.55 5.69
N ALA A 427 -2.10 3.05 5.69
CA ALA A 427 -1.70 4.22 6.45
C ALA A 427 -1.98 5.52 5.68
N ILE A 428 -2.75 6.43 6.30
CA ILE A 428 -3.13 7.72 5.73
C ILE A 428 -2.36 8.82 6.46
N PRO A 429 -1.44 9.55 5.78
CA PRO A 429 -0.72 10.64 6.41
C PRO A 429 -1.68 11.78 6.79
N GLN A 430 -1.38 12.40 7.93
CA GLN A 430 -2.11 13.55 8.43
C GLN A 430 -1.32 14.83 8.14
N GLY A 431 -1.98 15.98 8.02
CA GLY A 431 -1.32 17.22 7.59
C GLY A 431 -0.18 17.72 8.49
N LYS A 432 -0.11 17.25 9.74
CA LYS A 432 1.01 17.45 10.66
C LYS A 432 1.04 16.32 11.68
N GLY A 433 2.17 16.22 12.38
CA GLY A 433 2.30 15.33 13.52
C GLY A 433 3.14 14.09 13.26
N ASN A 434 3.11 13.18 14.22
CA ASN A 434 3.80 11.88 14.11
C ASN A 434 2.84 10.71 13.94
N ASN A 435 1.53 10.96 13.87
CA ASN A 435 0.53 9.92 13.73
C ASN A 435 -0.04 9.86 12.31
N VAL A 436 -0.29 8.65 11.86
CA VAL A 436 -1.11 8.34 10.68
C VAL A 436 -2.36 7.61 11.13
N VAL A 437 -3.42 7.72 10.33
CA VAL A 437 -4.64 6.92 10.52
C VAL A 437 -4.48 5.64 9.73
N VAL A 438 -4.63 4.49 10.38
CA VAL A 438 -4.67 3.19 9.72
C VAL A 438 -6.12 2.80 9.50
N THR A 439 -6.48 2.61 8.23
CA THR A 439 -7.77 2.05 7.81
C THR A 439 -7.59 0.61 7.39
N SER A 440 -8.65 -0.17 7.44
CA SER A 440 -8.77 -1.52 6.88
C SER A 440 -10.24 -1.82 6.63
N TYR A 441 -10.53 -2.91 5.93
CA TYR A 441 -11.86 -3.49 6.02
C TYR A 441 -11.91 -4.54 7.12
N MET A 442 -13.11 -4.78 7.63
CA MET A 442 -13.41 -5.75 8.68
C MET A 442 -14.43 -6.76 8.19
N THR A 443 -14.37 -7.97 8.74
CA THR A 443 -15.19 -9.14 8.36
C THR A 443 -14.83 -9.65 6.96
N ASN A 444 -14.47 -10.93 6.85
CA ASN A 444 -14.11 -11.50 5.56
C ASN A 444 -15.32 -11.59 4.61
N ARG A 445 -15.05 -11.48 3.30
CA ARG A 445 -16.09 -11.40 2.26
C ARG A 445 -16.90 -12.69 2.19
N GLY A 446 -18.21 -12.56 2.03
CA GLY A 446 -19.13 -13.67 1.75
C GLY A 446 -19.32 -14.68 2.88
N LEU A 447 -18.69 -14.49 4.05
CA LEU A 447 -18.72 -15.49 5.13
C LEU A 447 -20.02 -15.48 5.92
N PHE A 448 -20.53 -14.29 6.28
CA PHE A 448 -21.68 -14.18 7.16
C PHE A 448 -22.93 -13.63 6.45
N PRO A 449 -24.12 -14.19 6.74
CA PRO A 449 -25.37 -13.74 6.12
C PRO A 449 -25.72 -12.31 6.54
N ASP A 450 -25.46 -11.93 7.80
CA ASP A 450 -25.88 -10.65 8.37
C ASP A 450 -24.72 -9.68 8.67
N HIS A 451 -23.47 -10.16 8.64
CA HIS A 451 -22.26 -9.34 8.75
C HIS A 451 -21.56 -9.27 7.39
N LYS A 452 -21.50 -8.07 6.82
CA LYS A 452 -20.83 -7.82 5.53
C LYS A 452 -19.42 -7.37 5.78
N SER A 453 -18.55 -7.52 4.77
CA SER A 453 -17.32 -6.74 4.75
C SER A 453 -17.68 -5.26 4.85
N THR A 454 -17.08 -4.58 5.81
CA THR A 454 -17.40 -3.21 6.19
C THR A 454 -16.12 -2.43 6.49
N PHE A 455 -16.21 -1.11 6.68
CA PHE A 455 -15.06 -0.35 7.16
C PHE A 455 -14.73 -0.80 8.60
N ALA A 456 -13.46 -1.15 8.85
CA ALA A 456 -13.00 -1.39 10.21
C ALA A 456 -12.98 -0.08 11.02
N PRO A 457 -13.13 -0.13 12.35
CA PRO A 457 -12.70 0.97 13.22
C PRO A 457 -11.25 1.30 12.89
N SER A 458 -11.01 2.54 12.47
CA SER A 458 -9.65 2.97 12.17
C SER A 458 -8.86 3.16 13.47
N PHE A 459 -7.54 3.23 13.41
CA PHE A 459 -6.74 3.47 14.61
C PHE A 459 -5.47 4.25 14.29
N LEU A 460 -4.79 4.74 15.32
CA LEU A 460 -3.58 5.53 15.14
C LEU A 460 -2.31 4.68 15.18
N LEU A 461 -1.43 4.95 14.23
CA LEU A 461 -0.06 4.46 14.20
C LEU A 461 0.90 5.64 14.32
N ASN A 462 1.77 5.61 15.32
CA ASN A 462 2.85 6.59 15.44
C ASN A 462 4.02 6.18 14.55
N ILE A 463 4.63 7.16 13.89
CA ILE A 463 5.81 7.00 13.04
C ILE A 463 6.83 8.08 13.43
N LYS A 464 8.03 7.65 13.81
CA LYS A 464 9.14 8.56 14.13
C LYS A 464 10.48 7.98 13.67
N GLY A 465 11.08 8.62 12.67
CA GLY A 465 12.34 8.15 12.10
C GLY A 465 12.17 6.75 11.53
N THR A 466 12.90 5.77 12.05
CA THR A 466 12.88 4.36 11.60
C THR A 466 11.98 3.45 12.43
N LYS A 467 11.15 4.01 13.34
CA LYS A 467 10.31 3.25 14.26
C LYS A 467 8.84 3.58 14.10
N THR A 468 7.99 2.58 14.33
CA THR A 468 6.55 2.74 14.46
C THR A 468 6.03 2.10 15.75
N SER A 469 4.84 2.55 16.17
CA SER A 469 4.10 1.90 17.25
C SER A 469 2.61 2.22 17.15
N VAL A 470 1.76 1.21 17.25
CA VAL A 470 0.31 1.38 17.44
C VAL A 470 0.07 2.22 18.69
N VAL A 471 -0.76 3.27 18.56
CA VAL A 471 -1.03 4.19 19.66
C VAL A 471 -2.11 3.58 20.55
N LYS A 472 -1.72 3.29 21.79
CA LYS A 472 -2.59 2.67 22.79
C LYS A 472 -3.89 3.45 23.00
N ASN A 473 -5.02 2.75 23.06
CA ASN A 473 -6.36 3.31 23.31
C ASN A 473 -6.77 4.42 22.32
N ARG A 474 -6.32 4.33 21.06
CA ARG A 474 -6.68 5.27 19.99
C ARG A 474 -7.32 4.56 18.80
N ILE A 475 -8.30 3.70 19.09
CA ILE A 475 -9.28 3.24 18.11
C ILE A 475 -10.24 4.42 17.83
N LEU A 476 -10.60 4.58 16.57
CA LEU A 476 -11.45 5.63 16.01
C LEU A 476 -12.76 5.00 15.50
N GLU A 477 -13.64 5.81 14.94
CA GLU A 477 -14.88 5.32 14.32
C GLU A 477 -14.62 4.42 13.09
N GLN A 478 -15.61 3.60 12.72
CA GLN A 478 -15.56 2.78 11.50
C GLN A 478 -15.39 3.66 10.25
N GLY A 479 -14.28 3.45 9.53
CA GLY A 479 -13.95 4.19 8.32
C GLY A 479 -13.51 5.64 8.54
N GLN A 480 -13.12 6.03 9.76
CA GLN A 480 -12.59 7.37 10.00
C GLN A 480 -11.20 7.52 9.36
N ILE A 481 -11.03 8.52 8.48
CA ILE A 481 -9.81 8.72 7.67
C ILE A 481 -8.96 9.92 8.10
N THR A 482 -9.47 10.75 9.01
CA THR A 482 -8.78 11.95 9.51
C THR A 482 -8.91 12.07 11.02
N ILE A 483 -7.93 12.70 11.65
CA ILE A 483 -8.03 13.18 13.05
C ILE A 483 -8.03 14.71 13.11
N ASP A 484 -8.57 15.25 14.20
CA ASP A 484 -8.37 16.67 14.51
C ASP A 484 -6.87 16.93 14.69
N PRO A 485 -6.29 17.94 14.03
CA PRO A 485 -4.87 18.27 14.17
C PRO A 485 -4.45 18.69 15.60
N THR A 486 -5.38 18.87 16.54
CA THR A 486 -5.14 19.11 17.98
C THR A 486 -5.16 17.84 18.83
N ASP A 487 -5.68 16.73 18.29
CA ASP A 487 -5.68 15.39 18.91
C ASP A 487 -4.35 14.63 18.74
N ASP A 488 -3.39 15.26 18.07
CA ASP A 488 -1.99 14.85 17.99
C ASP A 488 -1.18 15.32 19.21
N LYS A 489 -1.75 15.16 20.42
CA LYS A 489 -1.01 15.36 21.65
C LYS A 489 0.13 14.35 21.68
N GLU A 490 1.36 14.81 21.92
CA GLU A 490 2.52 13.95 22.18
C GLU A 490 2.13 12.93 23.27
N VAL A 491 1.86 11.71 22.84
CA VAL A 491 1.85 10.58 23.78
C VAL A 491 3.32 10.35 24.11
N PRO A 492 3.75 10.49 25.38
CA PRO A 492 5.14 10.33 25.72
C PRO A 492 5.61 8.95 25.24
N PRO A 493 6.75 8.86 24.54
CA PRO A 493 7.29 7.59 24.11
C PRO A 493 7.50 6.70 25.35
N TYR A 494 7.14 5.42 25.24
CA TYR A 494 7.35 4.40 26.25
C TYR A 494 8.70 4.58 26.97
N ASP A 495 8.64 4.92 28.25
CA ASP A 495 9.81 5.02 29.12
C ASP A 495 10.24 3.59 29.49
N TYR A 496 10.96 2.94 28.59
CA TYR A 496 11.57 1.63 28.86
C TYR A 496 12.76 1.82 29.80
N GLY A 497 12.51 1.76 31.10
CA GLY A 497 13.55 1.66 32.11
C GLY A 497 13.13 2.06 33.52
N LYS A 498 12.42 1.18 34.22
CA LYS A 498 12.52 0.89 35.67
C LYS A 498 11.37 0.00 36.15
N LYS A 499 11.57 -1.31 36.12
CA LYS A 499 11.84 -2.13 37.30
C LYS A 499 12.33 -3.50 36.88
#